data_AF-A0A232M4Z9-F1
#
_entry.id   AF-A0A232M4Z9-F1
#
_cell.length_a   1.000
_cell.length_b   1.000
_cell.length_c   1.000
_cell.angle_alpha   90.00
_cell.angle_beta   90.00
_cell.angle_gamma   90.00
#
_symmetry.space_group_name_H-M   'P 1'
#
loop_
_entity.id
_entity.type
_entity.pdbx_description
1 polymer ?
#
loop_
_entity_poly.entity_id
_entity_poly.type
_entity_poly.pdbx_seq_one_letter_code
_entity_poly.pdbx_strand_id
1 'polypeptide(L)'
;MKLLSSILLFGLLMPFAGAAQSYKSFIVTYPQDTPDSLLCLVKEAITKAGGIITHEYHLIKYSILTTSAQFFELEVLIHNIRGFAAKASADAVETILTLSAEYTPLIEEDKVVSINGDLVD
;
A
#
# COMPACT_ATOMS: atom_id res chain seq x y z
N MET A 1 55.03 -24.27 -17.45
CA MET A 1 54.34 -23.05 -17.96
C MET A 1 52.85 -23.36 -18.03
N LYS A 2 52.08 -22.81 -17.07
CA LYS A 2 51.03 -21.80 -17.35
C LYS A 2 49.82 -22.45 -18.06
N LEU A 3 48.98 -23.26 -17.41
CA LEU A 3 47.98 -22.87 -16.37
C LEU A 3 47.14 -21.61 -16.72
N LEU A 4 46.89 -21.33 -18.00
CA LEU A 4 46.17 -20.10 -18.39
C LEU A 4 44.87 -20.30 -19.16
N SER A 5 44.44 -21.53 -19.50
CA SER A 5 43.30 -21.69 -20.42
C SER A 5 41.96 -22.13 -19.80
N SER A 6 41.88 -22.42 -18.50
CA SER A 6 40.64 -22.98 -17.91
C SER A 6 39.93 -22.08 -16.89
N ILE A 7 40.24 -20.78 -16.87
CA ILE A 7 39.55 -19.76 -16.04
C ILE A 7 38.36 -19.13 -16.82
N LEU A 8 37.98 -19.68 -17.97
CA LEU A 8 36.82 -19.17 -18.72
C LEU A 8 35.46 -19.62 -18.13
N LEU A 9 35.44 -20.25 -16.95
CA LEU A 9 34.21 -20.62 -16.23
C LEU A 9 33.85 -19.66 -15.08
N PHE A 10 34.66 -18.61 -14.83
CA PHE A 10 34.42 -17.63 -13.76
C PHE A 10 33.86 -16.28 -14.26
N GLY A 11 33.48 -16.20 -15.53
CA GLY A 11 32.97 -14.98 -16.17
C GLY A 11 31.45 -14.80 -16.12
N LEU A 12 30.70 -15.70 -15.48
CA LEU A 12 29.30 -15.45 -15.12
C LEU A 12 29.25 -14.93 -13.68
N LEU A 13 30.02 -13.87 -13.41
CA LEU A 13 29.64 -12.89 -12.39
C LEU A 13 28.39 -12.19 -12.93
N MET A 14 27.27 -12.88 -12.76
CA MET A 14 25.94 -12.31 -12.88
C MET A 14 25.96 -11.02 -12.05
N PRO A 15 25.71 -9.85 -12.64
CA PRO A 15 25.46 -8.67 -11.84
C PRO A 15 24.13 -8.90 -11.14
N PHE A 16 24.17 -9.54 -9.97
CA PHE A 16 23.14 -9.34 -8.95
C PHE A 16 23.31 -7.91 -8.45
N ALA A 17 22.99 -6.94 -9.31
CA ALA A 17 22.56 -5.62 -8.89
C ALA A 17 21.07 -5.71 -8.50
N GLY A 18 20.71 -6.71 -7.71
CA GLY A 18 19.48 -6.70 -6.96
C GLY A 18 19.80 -5.94 -5.69
N ALA A 19 19.61 -4.62 -5.69
CA ALA A 19 19.50 -3.90 -4.44
C ALA A 19 18.46 -4.65 -3.61
N ALA A 20 18.82 -5.09 -2.40
CA ALA A 20 17.88 -5.73 -1.51
C ALA A 20 16.70 -4.77 -1.33
N GLN A 21 15.55 -5.08 -1.95
CA GLN A 21 14.38 -4.22 -1.88
C GLN A 21 13.90 -4.26 -0.43
N SER A 22 14.06 -3.13 0.27
CA SER A 22 13.59 -3.00 1.64
C SER A 22 12.07 -2.98 1.64
N TYR A 23 11.46 -4.02 2.20
CA TYR A 23 10.01 -4.11 2.34
C TYR A 23 9.56 -3.49 3.65
N LYS A 24 8.70 -2.48 3.52
CA LYS A 24 8.01 -1.80 4.61
C LYS A 24 6.53 -2.16 4.57
N SER A 25 5.86 -2.00 5.70
CA SER A 25 4.41 -2.13 5.80
C SER A 25 3.76 -0.77 5.56
N PHE A 26 2.68 -0.76 4.80
CA PHE A 26 1.93 0.44 4.45
C PHE A 26 0.44 0.22 4.64
N ILE A 27 -0.26 1.29 4.98
CA ILE A 27 -1.71 1.39 4.94
C ILE A 27 -2.05 2.31 3.78
N VAL A 28 -2.90 1.82 2.86
CA VAL A 28 -3.36 2.55 1.68
C VAL A 28 -4.86 2.77 1.82
N THR A 29 -5.26 4.04 1.92
CA THR A 29 -6.65 4.46 2.10
C THR A 29 -7.13 5.23 0.87
N TYR A 30 -8.23 4.80 0.29
CA TYR A 30 -8.81 5.38 -0.93
C TYR A 30 -10.07 6.21 -0.64
N PRO A 31 -10.38 7.19 -1.51
CA PRO A 31 -11.68 7.84 -1.53
C PRO A 31 -12.84 6.85 -1.66
N GLN A 32 -13.99 7.18 -1.08
CA GLN A 32 -15.15 6.29 -0.98
C GLN A 32 -15.71 5.86 -2.35
N ASP A 33 -15.63 6.74 -3.34
CA ASP A 33 -16.11 6.55 -4.70
C ASP A 33 -15.12 5.79 -5.60
N THR A 34 -14.00 5.31 -5.04
CA THR A 34 -13.01 4.53 -5.77
C THR A 34 -13.62 3.23 -6.29
N PRO A 35 -13.55 2.92 -7.60
CA PRO A 35 -14.07 1.69 -8.18
C PRO A 35 -13.34 0.42 -7.70
N ASP A 36 -14.08 -0.68 -7.54
CA ASP A 36 -13.53 -1.99 -7.15
C ASP A 36 -12.46 -2.48 -8.14
N SER A 37 -12.66 -2.20 -9.43
CA SER A 37 -11.71 -2.55 -10.48
C SER A 37 -10.34 -1.89 -10.29
N LEU A 38 -10.31 -0.64 -9.81
CA LEU A 38 -9.05 0.05 -9.53
C LEU A 38 -8.35 -0.59 -8.32
N LEU A 39 -9.09 -0.88 -7.25
CA LEU A 39 -8.52 -1.55 -6.08
C LEU A 39 -7.98 -2.94 -6.42
N CYS A 40 -8.67 -3.68 -7.29
CA CYS A 40 -8.19 -4.96 -7.82
C CYS A 40 -6.88 -4.77 -8.59
N LEU A 41 -6.86 -3.84 -9.54
CA LEU A 41 -5.69 -3.54 -10.37
C LEU A 41 -4.47 -3.16 -9.52
N VAL A 42 -4.65 -2.31 -8.51
CA VAL A 42 -3.56 -1.84 -7.66
C VAL A 42 -3.01 -2.97 -6.79
N LYS A 43 -3.88 -3.81 -6.19
CA LYS A 43 -3.44 -4.98 -5.42
C LYS A 43 -2.70 -5.99 -6.31
N GLU A 44 -3.15 -6.18 -7.55
CA GLU A 44 -2.44 -6.99 -8.54
C GLU A 44 -1.07 -6.40 -8.88
N ALA A 45 -0.96 -5.09 -9.04
CA ALA A 45 0.31 -4.42 -9.30
C ALA A 45 1.30 -4.62 -8.14
N ILE A 46 0.86 -4.48 -6.88
CA ILE A 46 1.70 -4.72 -5.70
C ILE A 46 2.15 -6.19 -5.65
N THR A 47 1.24 -7.13 -5.84
CA THR A 47 1.58 -8.57 -5.77
C THR A 47 2.50 -9.00 -6.90
N LYS A 48 2.32 -8.45 -8.11
CA LYS A 48 3.23 -8.65 -9.24
C LYS A 48 4.62 -8.08 -9.01
N ALA A 49 4.73 -6.99 -8.25
CA ALA A 49 6.00 -6.41 -7.81
C ALA A 49 6.64 -7.18 -6.64
N GLY A 50 6.05 -8.30 -6.20
CA GLY A 50 6.57 -9.13 -5.11
C GLY A 50 6.11 -8.70 -3.72
N GLY A 51 5.22 -7.71 -3.62
CA GLY A 51 4.58 -7.31 -2.37
C GLY A 51 3.47 -8.27 -1.93
N ILE A 52 2.99 -8.09 -0.70
CA ILE A 52 1.98 -8.94 -0.07
C ILE A 52 0.87 -8.05 0.50
N ILE A 53 -0.38 -8.32 0.12
CA ILE A 53 -1.55 -7.71 0.77
C ILE A 53 -1.77 -8.42 2.10
N THR A 54 -1.75 -7.70 3.21
CA THR A 54 -1.90 -8.29 4.55
C THR A 54 -3.34 -8.24 5.03
N HIS A 55 -4.05 -7.14 4.73
CA HIS A 55 -5.44 -6.93 5.13
C HIS A 55 -6.17 -6.08 4.09
N GLU A 56 -7.49 -6.25 4.00
CA GLU A 56 -8.38 -5.42 3.19
C GLU A 56 -9.45 -4.79 4.08
N TYR A 57 -9.77 -3.52 3.81
CA TYR A 57 -10.68 -2.73 4.64
C TYR A 57 -11.92 -2.32 3.85
N HIS A 58 -13.08 -2.66 4.40
CA HIS A 58 -14.40 -2.25 3.94
C HIS A 58 -15.20 -1.82 5.17
N LEU A 59 -14.96 -0.60 5.65
CA LEU A 59 -15.57 -0.11 6.89
C LEU A 59 -16.71 0.83 6.58
N ILE A 60 -17.90 0.47 7.08
CA ILE A 60 -19.07 1.34 7.06
C ILE A 60 -19.09 2.12 8.37
N LYS A 61 -18.87 3.43 8.29
CA LYS A 61 -18.96 4.35 9.43
C LYS A 61 -20.23 5.20 9.30
N TYR A 62 -21.11 5.06 10.26
CA TYR A 62 -22.30 5.89 10.39
C TYR A 62 -21.95 7.16 11.15
N SER A 63 -22.28 8.33 10.59
CA SER A 63 -22.25 9.60 11.30
C SER A 63 -23.66 10.17 11.32
N ILE A 64 -24.10 10.58 12.50
CA ILE A 64 -25.36 11.30 12.67
C ILE A 64 -25.02 12.78 12.56
N LEU A 65 -25.48 13.42 11.50
CA LEU A 65 -25.37 14.88 11.39
C LEU A 65 -26.56 15.49 12.11
N THR A 66 -26.32 16.12 13.26
CA THR A 66 -27.34 16.91 13.94
C THR A 66 -27.27 18.33 13.41
N THR A 67 -28.06 18.66 12.41
CA THR A 67 -28.23 20.05 11.96
C THR A 67 -29.15 20.75 12.95
N SER A 68 -28.63 21.77 13.64
CA SER A 68 -29.40 22.50 14.63
C SER A 68 -30.41 23.44 13.97
N ALA A 69 -31.67 23.23 14.34
CA ALA A 69 -32.80 24.17 14.39
C ALA A 69 -33.94 23.83 13.44
N GLN A 70 -35.01 23.35 14.08
CA GLN A 70 -36.41 23.30 13.63
C GLN A 70 -36.73 22.21 12.59
N PHE A 71 -37.27 21.10 13.12
CA PHE A 71 -37.95 19.99 12.45
C PHE A 71 -37.05 19.01 11.68
N PHE A 72 -37.27 17.74 12.02
CA PHE A 72 -36.38 16.58 11.92
C PHE A 72 -36.48 15.86 10.57
N GLU A 73 -35.39 15.79 9.83
CA GLU A 73 -35.01 14.60 9.05
C GLU A 73 -33.59 14.24 9.50
N LEU A 74 -33.43 13.05 10.08
CA LEU A 74 -32.10 12.55 10.47
C LEU A 74 -31.38 12.12 9.20
N GLU A 75 -30.49 12.95 8.70
CA GLU A 75 -29.59 12.56 7.62
C GLU A 75 -28.46 11.70 8.19
N VAL A 76 -28.54 10.40 7.95
CA VAL A 76 -27.48 9.45 8.28
C VAL A 76 -26.44 9.52 7.16
N LEU A 77 -25.26 10.08 7.44
CA LEU A 77 -24.16 10.07 6.48
C LEU A 77 -23.35 8.79 6.65
N ILE A 78 -23.34 7.96 5.61
CA ILE A 78 -22.57 6.72 5.55
C ILE A 78 -21.21 7.03 4.91
N HIS A 79 -20.16 7.00 5.73
CA HIS A 79 -18.77 7.07 5.28
C HIS A 79 -18.26 5.64 5.06
N ASN A 80 -17.80 5.32 3.86
CA ASN A 80 -17.18 4.03 3.57
C ASN A 80 -15.66 4.22 3.47
N ILE A 81 -14.90 3.69 4.43
CA ILE A 81 -13.45 3.67 4.34
C ILE A 81 -13.05 2.44 3.53
N ARG A 82 -12.34 2.69 2.44
CA ARG A 82 -11.86 1.68 1.51
C ARG A 82 -10.35 1.69 1.49
N GLY A 83 -9.74 0.52 1.49
CA GLY A 83 -8.29 0.44 1.48
C GLY A 83 -7.76 -0.94 1.74
N PHE A 84 -6.45 -1.04 1.88
CA PHE A 84 -5.76 -2.26 2.25
C PHE A 84 -4.45 -1.94 2.96
N ALA A 85 -3.95 -2.92 3.71
CA ALA A 85 -2.58 -2.90 4.19
C ALA A 85 -1.72 -3.83 3.33
N ALA A 86 -0.48 -3.43 3.07
CA ALA A 86 0.45 -4.18 2.25
C ALA A 86 1.87 -4.10 2.77
N LYS A 87 2.63 -5.18 2.61
CA LYS A 87 4.08 -5.19 2.75
C LYS A 87 4.71 -5.15 1.37
N ALA A 88 5.40 -4.07 1.03
CA ALA A 88 5.90 -3.83 -0.32
C ALA A 88 7.16 -2.95 -0.31
N SER A 89 7.84 -2.85 -1.45
CA SER A 89 8.95 -1.91 -1.65
C SER A 89 8.43 -0.50 -1.91
N ALA A 90 9.22 0.52 -1.63
CA ALA A 90 8.85 1.91 -1.91
C ALA A 90 8.49 2.11 -3.39
N ASP A 91 9.25 1.51 -4.31
CA ASP A 91 9.02 1.57 -5.77
C ASP A 91 7.65 0.96 -6.16
N ALA A 92 7.27 -0.16 -5.53
CA ALA A 92 5.97 -0.78 -5.75
C ALA A 92 4.82 0.14 -5.28
N VAL A 93 5.05 0.89 -4.20
CA VAL A 93 4.09 1.86 -3.67
C VAL A 93 4.00 3.12 -4.56
N GLU A 94 5.11 3.59 -5.13
CA GLU A 94 5.11 4.71 -6.09
C GLU A 94 4.30 4.39 -7.35
N THR A 95 4.33 3.13 -7.79
CA THR A 95 3.51 2.65 -8.91
C THR A 95 2.01 2.84 -8.65
N ILE A 96 1.58 2.74 -7.38
CA ILE A 96 0.18 2.96 -6.98
C ILE A 96 -0.26 4.39 -7.27
N LEU A 97 0.58 5.38 -6.96
CA LEU A 97 0.27 6.79 -7.19
C LEU A 97 0.05 7.08 -8.68
N THR A 98 0.83 6.40 -9.54
CA THR A 98 0.67 6.51 -10.99
C THR A 98 -0.62 5.85 -11.48
N LEU A 99 -0.96 4.66 -10.98
CA LEU A 99 -2.18 3.93 -11.34
C LEU A 99 -3.46 4.60 -10.83
N SER A 100 -3.34 5.41 -9.79
CA SER A 100 -4.48 5.95 -9.02
C SER A 100 -4.61 7.47 -9.13
N ALA A 101 -4.12 8.06 -10.21
CA ALA A 101 -4.10 9.52 -10.38
C ALA A 101 -5.49 10.18 -10.27
N GLU A 102 -6.55 9.46 -10.66
CA GLU A 102 -7.94 9.93 -10.54
C GLU A 102 -8.50 9.79 -9.12
N TYR A 103 -8.06 8.75 -8.39
CA TYR A 103 -8.52 8.42 -7.04
C TYR A 103 -7.31 8.34 -6.10
N THR A 104 -6.65 9.49 -5.88
CA THR A 104 -5.39 9.55 -5.13
C THR A 104 -5.57 9.01 -3.72
N PRO A 105 -4.86 7.93 -3.34
CA PRO A 105 -4.95 7.39 -1.99
C PRO A 105 -4.09 8.19 -1.01
N LEU A 106 -4.49 8.16 0.26
CA LEU A 106 -3.60 8.44 1.38
C LEU A 106 -2.76 7.19 1.67
N ILE A 107 -1.44 7.32 1.63
CA ILE A 107 -0.50 6.23 1.88
C ILE A 107 0.33 6.58 3.10
N GLU A 108 0.32 5.69 4.09
CA GLU A 108 1.03 5.86 5.36
C GLU A 108 1.89 4.62 5.63
N GLU A 109 3.13 4.82 6.10
CA GLU A 109 3.93 3.71 6.61
C GLU A 109 3.34 3.24 7.94
N ASP A 110 3.17 1.93 8.08
CA ASP A 110 2.66 1.31 9.28
C ASP A 110 3.72 1.39 10.39
N LYS A 111 3.32 1.82 11.58
CA LYS A 111 4.20 2.06 12.72
C LYS A 111 3.69 1.38 13.97
N VAL A 112 4.61 0.88 14.78
CA VAL A 112 4.29 0.33 16.09
C VAL A 112 4.07 1.48 17.08
N VAL A 113 2.99 1.38 17.85
CA VAL A 113 2.68 2.33 18.92
C VAL A 113 2.82 1.61 20.26
N SER A 114 3.56 2.22 21.19
CA SER A 114 3.70 1.71 22.56
C SER A 114 2.44 1.95 23.39
N ILE A 115 2.35 1.31 24.56
CA ILE A 115 1.23 1.52 25.50
C ILE A 115 1.11 2.97 26.00
N ASN A 116 2.19 3.76 25.91
CA ASN A 116 2.23 5.15 26.31
C ASN A 116 1.83 6.10 25.17
N GLY A 117 1.56 5.57 23.97
CA GLY A 117 1.26 6.34 22.77
C GLY A 117 2.49 6.79 21.97
N ASP A 118 3.70 6.47 22.44
CA ASP A 118 4.93 6.79 21.70
C ASP A 118 5.08 5.89 20.47
N LEU A 119 5.51 6.47 19.35
CA LEU A 119 5.88 5.71 18.16
C LEU A 119 7.19 4.96 18.42
N VAL A 120 7.23 3.69 18.03
CA VAL A 120 8.41 2.84 18.09
C VAL A 120 8.87 2.58 16.66
N ASP A 121 10.11 2.96 16.38
CA ASP A 121 10.78 2.67 15.11
C ASP A 121 11.23 1.20 15.01
#